data_AF-A0AAD6IMB5-F1
#
_entry.id   AF-A0AAD6IMB5-F1
#
_cell.length_a   1.000
_cell.length_b   1.000
_cell.length_c   1.000
_cell.angle_alpha   90.00
_cell.angle_beta   90.00
_cell.angle_gamma   90.00
#
_symmetry.space_group_name_H-M   'P 1'
#
loop_
_entity.id
_entity.type
_entity.pdbx_description
1 polymer ?
#
loop_
_entity_poly.entity_id
_entity_poly.type
_entity_poly.pdbx_seq_one_letter_code
_entity_poly.pdbx_strand_id
1 'polypeptide(L)'
;MANDNCHLGEIIPPWGSLPIEQYLIRNWNHSATDAASQQRQRLIHLFLELDEIPEEYVCLDEFPPRMPTPVEINTILQPWRPDNDLRRKAYYMSKDDVLVFLRTHYDPNDDDKMNEWIHETDLFEDNAWWACLNNPYLFNFGPDWQQVYEIMPEVAGPVDHRRRSDGSGKPQSFRASPEKNREGLHERRCDRSKTTVDLANHLQNVSIMVYIVIADQEAFQTGRLRLLCLDAKRNIVREVRVDWKPAGIMQLIRHSDPIFRP
;
A
#
# COMPACT_ATOMS: atom_id res chain seq x y z
N MET A 1 7.81 8.25 24.21
CA MET A 1 7.17 7.08 24.86
C MET A 1 5.67 7.30 24.80
N ALA A 2 5.00 6.73 23.80
CA ALA A 2 3.55 6.89 23.65
C ALA A 2 2.96 5.67 22.94
N ASN A 3 1.95 5.08 23.60
CA ASN A 3 0.92 4.14 23.13
C ASN A 3 1.30 2.73 22.64
N ASP A 4 1.66 1.87 23.60
CA ASP A 4 1.63 0.39 23.48
C ASP A 4 0.29 -0.23 23.98
N ASN A 5 -0.84 0.44 23.81
CA ASN A 5 -2.18 -0.07 24.16
C ASN A 5 -3.14 0.41 23.05
N CYS A 6 -3.95 -0.39 22.33
CA CYS A 6 -4.43 -1.75 22.51
C CYS A 6 -4.85 -2.29 21.12
N HIS A 7 -4.23 -3.38 20.65
CA HIS A 7 -4.76 -4.21 19.54
C HIS A 7 -5.05 -5.65 20.04
N LEU A 8 -5.39 -5.79 21.32
CA LEU A 8 -5.49 -7.04 22.09
C LEU A 8 -6.50 -8.09 21.56
N GLY A 9 -7.22 -7.82 20.47
CA GLY A 9 -8.13 -8.76 19.82
C GLY A 9 -7.76 -9.14 18.38
N GLU A 10 -6.63 -8.65 17.84
CA GLU A 10 -6.27 -8.84 16.44
C GLU A 10 -5.45 -10.11 16.21
N ILE A 11 -5.85 -10.88 15.19
CA ILE A 11 -5.26 -12.17 14.85
C ILE A 11 -3.87 -11.94 14.25
N ILE A 12 -2.84 -12.49 14.89
CA ILE A 12 -1.53 -12.62 14.25
C ILE A 12 -1.70 -13.69 13.16
N PRO A 13 -1.45 -13.35 11.88
CA PRO A 13 -1.64 -14.31 10.80
C PRO A 13 -0.70 -15.51 11.01
N PRO A 14 -1.20 -16.75 10.82
CA PRO A 14 -0.35 -17.93 10.79
C PRO A 14 0.81 -17.76 9.81
N TRP A 15 1.93 -18.42 10.07
CA TRP A 15 3.03 -18.45 9.10
C TRP A 15 2.58 -19.15 7.82
N GLY A 16 2.90 -18.56 6.67
CA GLY A 16 2.51 -19.04 5.36
C GLY A 16 1.17 -18.51 4.87
N SER A 17 0.47 -17.66 5.62
CA SER A 17 -0.84 -17.12 5.20
C SER A 17 -0.71 -16.04 4.12
N LEU A 18 0.45 -15.39 4.01
CA LEU A 18 0.67 -14.36 2.99
C LEU A 18 1.16 -15.00 1.67
N PRO A 19 0.70 -14.51 0.50
CA PRO A 19 1.16 -15.05 -0.79
C PRO A 19 2.67 -15.01 -1.00
N ILE A 20 3.34 -13.94 -0.56
CA ILE A 20 4.80 -13.86 -0.60
C ILE A 20 5.46 -14.92 0.30
N GLU A 21 4.89 -15.21 1.48
CA GLU A 21 5.41 -16.26 2.35
C GLU A 21 5.31 -17.63 1.64
N GLN A 22 4.19 -17.91 0.95
CA GLN A 22 4.02 -19.11 0.11
C GLN A 22 5.04 -19.17 -1.03
N TYR A 23 5.26 -18.04 -1.71
CA TYR A 23 6.26 -17.96 -2.77
C TYR A 23 7.67 -18.27 -2.26
N LEU A 24 8.06 -17.67 -1.13
CA LEU A 24 9.37 -17.86 -0.52
C LEU A 24 9.63 -19.33 -0.16
N ILE A 25 8.70 -19.98 0.56
CA ILE A 25 8.90 -21.37 1.02
C ILE A 25 8.89 -22.38 -0.14
N ARG A 26 8.13 -22.10 -1.20
CA ARG A 26 8.04 -23.02 -2.36
C ARG A 26 9.22 -22.91 -3.31
N ASN A 27 9.81 -21.71 -3.42
CA ASN A 27 10.93 -21.43 -4.32
C ASN A 27 12.28 -21.40 -3.58
N TRP A 28 12.33 -21.83 -2.33
CA TRP A 28 13.57 -21.88 -1.57
C TRP A 28 14.47 -23.03 -2.02
N ASN A 29 15.64 -22.70 -2.56
CA ASN A 29 16.71 -23.65 -2.81
C ASN A 29 17.50 -23.95 -1.51
N HIS A 30 17.25 -25.10 -0.89
CA HIS A 30 17.97 -25.56 0.30
C HIS A 30 19.44 -25.95 0.04
N SER A 31 19.84 -26.11 -1.22
CA SER A 31 21.21 -26.47 -1.61
C SER A 31 22.03 -25.26 -2.05
N ALA A 32 21.48 -24.04 -1.95
CA ALA A 32 22.20 -22.82 -2.29
C ALA A 32 23.36 -22.59 -1.32
N THR A 33 24.49 -22.13 -1.86
CA THR A 33 25.66 -21.70 -1.07
C THR A 33 25.59 -20.23 -0.65
N ASP A 34 24.68 -19.48 -1.24
CA ASP A 34 24.42 -18.06 -1.01
C ASP A 34 23.97 -17.82 0.44
N ALA A 35 24.17 -16.60 0.96
CA ALA A 35 23.57 -16.24 2.24
C ALA A 35 22.03 -16.24 2.12
N ALA A 36 21.34 -16.76 3.14
CA ALA A 36 19.87 -16.84 3.15
C ALA A 36 19.20 -15.47 2.91
N SER A 37 19.79 -14.38 3.41
CA SER A 37 19.30 -13.02 3.15
C SER A 37 19.32 -12.65 1.65
N GLN A 38 20.38 -12.99 0.93
CA GLN A 38 20.53 -12.69 -0.50
C GLN A 38 19.54 -13.49 -1.33
N GLN A 39 19.39 -14.78 -1.03
CA GLN A 39 18.39 -15.61 -1.68
C GLN A 39 16.99 -15.09 -1.45
N ARG A 40 16.69 -14.63 -0.23
CA ARG A 40 15.40 -14.06 0.11
C ARG A 40 15.11 -12.79 -0.66
N GLN A 41 16.05 -11.84 -0.69
CA GLN A 41 15.89 -10.60 -1.48
C GLN A 41 15.62 -10.92 -2.95
N ARG A 42 16.41 -11.82 -3.55
CA ARG A 42 16.19 -12.28 -4.93
C ARG A 42 14.78 -12.82 -5.14
N LEU A 43 14.28 -13.66 -4.24
CA LEU A 43 12.92 -14.20 -4.35
C LEU A 43 11.83 -13.14 -4.15
N ILE A 44 12.04 -12.15 -3.28
CA ILE A 44 11.10 -11.03 -3.12
C ILE A 44 11.01 -10.22 -4.42
N HIS A 45 12.15 -9.91 -5.05
CA HIS A 45 12.14 -9.24 -6.35
C HIS A 45 11.44 -10.09 -7.41
N LEU A 46 11.73 -11.39 -7.49
CA LEU A 46 11.05 -12.29 -8.44
C LEU A 46 9.53 -12.38 -8.19
N PHE A 47 9.10 -12.35 -6.93
CA PHE A 47 7.68 -12.30 -6.60
C PHE A 47 7.03 -11.01 -7.08
N LEU A 48 7.70 -9.86 -6.91
CA LEU A 48 7.21 -8.58 -7.40
C LEU A 48 7.06 -8.57 -8.92
N GLU A 49 7.93 -9.27 -9.66
CA GLU A 49 7.84 -9.38 -11.12
C GLU A 49 6.69 -10.28 -11.63
N LEU A 50 5.92 -10.93 -10.75
CA LEU A 50 4.72 -11.65 -11.17
C LEU A 50 3.63 -10.66 -11.61
N ASP A 51 2.97 -10.95 -12.74
CA ASP A 51 1.80 -10.17 -13.16
C ASP A 51 0.58 -10.46 -12.26
N GLU A 52 0.40 -11.72 -11.83
CA GLU A 52 -0.72 -12.17 -10.98
C GLU A 52 -0.24 -13.15 -9.90
N ILE A 53 -0.91 -13.14 -8.74
CA ILE A 53 -0.66 -14.10 -7.66
C ILE A 53 -1.24 -15.49 -8.04
N PRO A 54 -0.41 -16.56 -8.09
CA PRO A 54 -0.90 -17.91 -8.34
C PRO A 54 -1.96 -18.37 -7.35
N GLU A 55 -2.96 -19.11 -7.84
CA GLU A 55 -4.10 -19.56 -7.04
C GLU A 55 -3.68 -20.38 -5.81
N GLU A 56 -2.67 -21.23 -5.95
CA GLU A 56 -2.19 -22.06 -4.87
C GLU A 56 -1.50 -21.29 -3.73
N TYR A 57 -1.26 -19.98 -3.88
CA TYR A 57 -0.62 -19.14 -2.86
C TYR A 57 -1.64 -18.31 -2.07
N VAL A 58 -2.89 -18.22 -2.55
CA VAL A 58 -3.94 -17.44 -1.89
C VAL A 58 -4.55 -18.25 -0.75
N CYS A 59 -4.52 -17.70 0.47
CA CYS A 59 -5.18 -18.27 1.64
C CYS A 59 -6.69 -17.95 1.58
N LEU A 60 -7.51 -18.95 1.25
CA LEU A 60 -8.98 -18.82 1.22
C LEU A 60 -9.64 -19.28 2.54
N ASP A 61 -8.93 -20.10 3.33
CA ASP A 61 -9.42 -20.69 4.58
C ASP A 61 -8.63 -20.19 5.80
N GLU A 62 -8.96 -20.70 7.00
CA GLU A 62 -8.24 -20.41 8.25
C GLU A 62 -6.77 -20.89 8.24
N PHE A 63 -6.41 -21.79 7.33
CA PHE A 63 -5.08 -22.39 7.25
C PHE A 63 -4.34 -21.98 5.97
N PRO A 64 -3.01 -21.77 6.05
CA PRO A 64 -2.20 -21.46 4.88
C PRO A 64 -2.24 -22.62 3.86
N PRO A 65 -2.21 -22.34 2.54
CA PRO A 65 -2.25 -23.38 1.50
C PRO A 65 -1.18 -24.47 1.66
N ARG A 66 -0.01 -24.08 2.16
CA ARG A 66 1.02 -24.99 2.66
C ARG A 66 1.48 -24.50 4.02
N MET A 67 1.37 -25.35 5.04
CA MET A 67 1.97 -25.08 6.34
C MET A 67 3.50 -25.07 6.23
N PRO A 68 4.17 -23.98 6.61
CA PRO A 68 5.62 -23.97 6.70
C PRO A 68 6.08 -24.81 7.90
N THR A 69 7.18 -25.50 7.71
CA THR A 69 7.87 -26.25 8.76
C THR A 69 8.59 -25.30 9.72
N PRO A 70 8.91 -25.73 10.96
CA PRO A 70 9.67 -24.90 11.89
C PRO A 70 11.03 -24.43 11.33
N VAL A 71 11.68 -25.26 10.52
CA VAL A 71 12.95 -24.90 9.86
C VAL A 71 12.74 -23.79 8.82
N GLU A 72 11.70 -23.89 8.00
CA GLU A 72 11.35 -22.84 7.03
C GLU A 72 10.99 -21.53 7.72
N ILE A 73 10.23 -21.58 8.83
CA ILE A 73 9.89 -20.38 9.62
C ILE A 73 11.18 -19.72 10.13
N ASN A 74 12.04 -20.48 10.81
CA ASN A 74 13.24 -19.94 11.45
C ASN A 74 14.31 -19.48 10.47
N THR A 75 14.35 -20.02 9.25
CA THR A 75 15.40 -19.73 8.26
C THR A 75 14.93 -18.71 7.22
N ILE A 76 13.69 -18.84 6.77
CA ILE A 76 13.17 -18.13 5.59
C ILE A 76 12.33 -16.94 6.02
N LEU A 77 11.32 -17.15 6.87
CA LEU A 77 10.27 -16.16 7.10
C LEU A 77 10.57 -15.23 8.29
N GLN A 78 10.83 -15.81 9.45
CA GLN A 78 11.03 -15.06 10.70
C GLN A 78 12.22 -14.09 10.63
N PRO A 79 13.38 -14.42 10.03
CA PRO A 79 14.50 -13.45 9.99
C PRO A 79 14.24 -12.25 9.06
N TRP A 80 13.20 -12.29 8.24
CA TRP A 80 12.81 -11.19 7.36
C TRP A 80 11.74 -10.30 7.98
N ARG A 81 10.71 -10.91 8.55
CA ARG A 81 9.67 -10.21 9.31
C ARG A 81 9.53 -10.83 10.68
N PRO A 82 10.46 -10.56 11.60
CA PRO A 82 10.37 -11.07 12.96
C PRO A 82 9.24 -10.39 13.75
N ASP A 83 8.84 -9.20 13.30
CA ASP A 83 7.86 -8.36 13.96
C ASP A 83 6.42 -8.79 13.60
N ASN A 84 5.64 -9.15 14.61
CA ASN A 84 4.23 -9.48 14.46
C ASN A 84 3.40 -8.27 13.97
N ASP A 85 3.82 -7.05 14.26
CA ASP A 85 3.19 -5.84 13.75
C ASP A 85 3.29 -5.76 12.23
N LEU A 86 4.48 -5.90 11.67
CA LEU A 86 4.68 -5.91 10.21
C LEU A 86 3.87 -7.01 9.53
N ARG A 87 3.85 -8.21 10.12
CA ARG A 87 3.06 -9.32 9.57
C ARG A 87 1.57 -9.03 9.59
N ARG A 88 1.05 -8.41 10.65
CA ARG A 88 -0.36 -7.96 10.71
C ARG A 88 -0.62 -6.88 9.66
N LYS A 89 0.24 -5.87 9.55
CA LYS A 89 0.10 -4.83 8.52
C LYS A 89 0.03 -5.42 7.11
N ALA A 90 0.96 -6.33 6.80
CA ALA A 90 1.00 -7.03 5.52
C ALA A 90 -0.26 -7.85 5.27
N TYR A 91 -0.80 -8.51 6.29
CA TYR A 91 -2.04 -9.28 6.18
C TYR A 91 -3.24 -8.42 5.82
N TYR A 92 -3.41 -7.27 6.47
CA TYR A 92 -4.50 -6.36 6.11
C TYR A 92 -4.28 -5.68 4.75
N MET A 93 -3.05 -5.24 4.45
CA MET A 93 -2.69 -4.72 3.12
C MET A 93 -2.95 -5.73 2.00
N SER A 94 -2.74 -7.03 2.24
CA SER A 94 -2.97 -8.07 1.24
C SER A 94 -4.45 -8.30 0.91
N LYS A 95 -5.38 -7.75 1.71
CA LYS A 95 -6.82 -7.98 1.55
C LYS A 95 -7.55 -6.84 0.85
N ASP A 96 -7.02 -5.63 0.94
CA ASP A 96 -7.68 -4.41 0.51
C ASP A 96 -6.83 -3.66 -0.52
N ASP A 97 -7.46 -3.04 -1.53
CA ASP A 97 -6.81 -2.02 -2.37
C ASP A 97 -6.74 -0.72 -1.56
N VAL A 98 -5.53 -0.19 -1.30
CA VAL A 98 -5.33 0.79 -0.21
C VAL A 98 -4.33 1.89 -0.56
N LEU A 99 -4.59 3.08 -0.01
CA LEU A 99 -3.62 4.17 0.09
C LEU A 99 -2.62 3.86 1.21
N VAL A 100 -1.33 3.76 0.91
CA VAL A 100 -0.31 3.55 1.94
C VAL A 100 0.30 4.88 2.35
N PHE A 101 0.38 5.17 3.65
CA PHE A 101 1.15 6.29 4.17
C PHE A 101 2.53 5.80 4.60
N LEU A 102 3.59 6.36 4.02
CA LEU A 102 4.97 5.98 4.30
C LEU A 102 5.77 7.19 4.78
N ARG A 103 6.33 7.13 6.00
CA ARG A 103 7.30 8.13 6.46
C ARG A 103 8.71 7.66 6.13
N THR A 104 9.47 8.47 5.39
CA THR A 104 10.86 8.15 5.03
C THR A 104 11.90 9.04 5.69
N HIS A 105 11.46 10.10 6.37
CA HIS A 105 12.33 11.02 7.10
C HIS A 105 11.88 11.16 8.56
N TYR A 106 12.86 11.13 9.46
CA TYR A 106 12.63 11.12 10.90
C TYR A 106 13.48 12.18 11.60
N ASP A 107 12.80 13.23 12.06
CA ASP A 107 13.30 14.21 13.02
C ASP A 107 12.35 14.15 14.24
N PRO A 108 12.86 14.06 15.48
CA PRO A 108 12.02 14.05 16.69
C PRO A 108 11.10 15.27 16.81
N ASN A 109 11.44 16.42 16.21
CA ASN A 109 10.61 17.62 16.25
C ASN A 109 9.39 17.56 15.32
N ASP A 110 9.34 16.57 14.42
CA ASP A 110 8.28 16.43 13.41
C ASP A 110 7.24 15.36 13.80
N ASP A 111 7.39 14.71 14.97
CA ASP A 111 6.46 13.66 15.42
C ASP A 111 5.04 14.21 15.67
N ASP A 112 4.91 15.45 16.14
CA ASP A 112 3.61 16.09 16.33
C ASP A 112 2.89 16.34 15.00
N LYS A 113 3.62 16.77 13.96
CA LYS A 113 3.05 16.94 12.61
C LYS A 113 2.64 15.60 12.01
N MET A 114 3.39 14.54 12.29
CA MET A 114 3.02 13.20 11.84
C MET A 114 1.69 12.77 12.46
N ASN A 115 1.51 13.01 13.76
CA ASN A 115 0.24 12.71 14.44
C ASN A 115 -0.92 13.54 13.88
N GLU A 116 -0.71 14.83 13.60
CA GLU A 116 -1.67 15.71 12.92
C GLU A 116 -2.10 15.10 11.58
N TRP A 117 -1.14 14.71 10.73
CA TRP A 117 -1.42 14.17 9.41
C TRP A 117 -2.10 12.81 9.40
N ILE A 118 -1.96 11.97 10.41
CA ILE A 118 -2.63 10.65 10.48
C ILE A 118 -3.99 10.76 11.15
N HIS A 119 -4.08 11.46 12.28
CA HIS A 119 -5.24 11.41 13.16
C HIS A 119 -6.23 12.54 12.93
N GLU A 120 -5.77 13.72 12.51
CA GLU A 120 -6.67 14.88 12.32
C GLU A 120 -7.22 14.98 10.89
N THR A 121 -6.67 14.21 9.96
CA THR A 121 -7.01 14.32 8.54
C THR A 121 -8.13 13.42 8.08
N ASP A 122 -8.69 12.52 8.89
CA ASP A 122 -9.67 11.50 8.46
C ASP A 122 -9.27 10.78 7.13
N LEU A 123 -7.97 10.78 6.79
CA LEU A 123 -7.45 10.19 5.55
C LEU A 123 -7.68 8.69 5.52
N PHE A 124 -7.58 8.10 6.72
CA PHE A 124 -7.77 6.70 7.00
C PHE A 124 -9.05 6.51 7.79
N GLU A 125 -9.74 5.39 7.56
CA GLU A 125 -10.71 4.91 8.54
C GLU A 125 -10.03 4.69 9.90
N ASP A 126 -10.79 4.88 10.99
CA ASP A 126 -10.29 4.75 12.38
C ASP A 126 -9.58 3.40 12.66
N ASN A 127 -9.79 2.39 11.81
CA ASN A 127 -9.23 1.03 11.89
C ASN A 127 -8.09 0.75 10.88
N ALA A 128 -7.68 1.71 10.04
CA ALA A 128 -6.68 1.50 8.98
C ALA A 128 -5.24 1.81 9.43
N TRP A 129 -4.93 1.59 10.71
CA TRP A 129 -3.60 1.75 11.31
C TRP A 129 -2.51 0.97 10.56
N TRP A 130 -2.90 -0.12 9.91
CA TRP A 130 -2.02 -0.98 9.15
C TRP A 130 -1.52 -0.34 7.85
N ALA A 131 -2.24 0.64 7.30
CA ALA A 131 -1.84 1.39 6.11
C ALA A 131 -0.75 2.43 6.38
N CYS A 132 -0.48 2.74 7.66
CA CYS A 132 0.54 3.71 8.07
C CYS A 132 1.87 3.02 8.43
N LEU A 133 2.90 3.27 7.63
CA LEU A 133 4.28 2.79 7.81
C LEU A 133 5.14 3.89 8.42
N ASN A 134 5.19 3.93 9.76
CA ASN A 134 5.88 4.96 10.55
C ASN A 134 6.79 4.31 11.63
N ASN A 135 7.89 3.69 11.21
CA ASN A 135 8.90 3.13 12.10
C ASN A 135 10.31 3.52 11.61
N PRO A 136 11.07 4.32 12.38
CA PRO A 136 12.39 4.83 11.96
C PRO A 136 13.43 3.74 11.72
N TYR A 137 13.32 2.60 12.40
CA TYR A 137 14.29 1.51 12.24
C TYR A 137 14.08 0.71 10.95
N LEU A 138 12.91 0.85 10.33
CA LEU A 138 12.50 0.07 9.17
C LEU A 138 12.35 0.92 7.91
N PHE A 139 11.86 2.15 8.04
CA PHE A 139 11.40 2.94 6.89
C PHE A 139 12.19 4.23 6.67
N ASN A 140 13.28 4.46 7.40
CA ASN A 140 14.14 5.65 7.21
C ASN A 140 15.02 5.54 5.96
N PHE A 141 14.37 5.47 4.79
CA PHE A 141 15.02 5.31 3.50
C PHE A 141 15.46 6.62 2.86
N GLY A 142 15.02 7.77 3.40
CA GLY A 142 15.20 9.06 2.77
C GLY A 142 14.59 9.07 1.35
N PRO A 143 15.39 9.36 0.29
CA PRO A 143 14.90 9.37 -1.08
C PRO A 143 14.63 7.96 -1.66
N ASP A 144 15.25 6.91 -1.11
CA ASP A 144 15.20 5.54 -1.65
C ASP A 144 13.97 4.76 -1.15
N TRP A 145 12.81 5.41 -1.17
CA TRP A 145 11.55 4.89 -0.61
C TRP A 145 11.12 3.52 -1.17
N GLN A 146 11.57 3.16 -2.37
CA GLN A 146 11.29 1.87 -3.03
C GLN A 146 11.82 0.67 -2.24
N GLN A 147 12.78 0.89 -1.33
CA GLN A 147 13.23 -0.15 -0.38
C GLN A 147 12.09 -0.69 0.49
N VAL A 148 10.97 0.05 0.62
CA VAL A 148 9.75 -0.45 1.27
C VAL A 148 9.26 -1.76 0.64
N TYR A 149 9.50 -2.00 -0.65
CA TYR A 149 9.08 -3.23 -1.32
C TYR A 149 9.86 -4.47 -0.89
N GLU A 150 11.05 -4.31 -0.31
CA GLU A 150 11.78 -5.45 0.26
C GLU A 150 11.21 -5.85 1.63
N ILE A 151 10.60 -4.91 2.36
CA ILE A 151 10.02 -5.16 3.68
C ILE A 151 8.53 -5.52 3.55
N MET A 152 7.80 -4.75 2.74
CA MET A 152 6.36 -4.77 2.53
C MET A 152 6.02 -4.81 1.01
N PRO A 153 6.38 -5.89 0.29
CA PRO A 153 5.94 -6.12 -1.09
C PRO A 153 4.45 -5.94 -1.30
N GLU A 154 3.60 -6.14 -0.28
CA GLU A 154 2.15 -5.95 -0.34
C GLU A 154 1.73 -4.51 -0.70
N VAL A 155 2.60 -3.52 -0.48
CA VAL A 155 2.36 -2.12 -0.88
C VAL A 155 2.14 -2.00 -2.39
N ALA A 156 2.82 -2.82 -3.19
CA ALA A 156 2.66 -2.80 -4.64
C ALA A 156 2.96 -4.17 -5.27
N GLY A 157 2.41 -5.20 -4.62
CA GLY A 157 2.57 -6.60 -5.00
C GLY A 157 1.78 -6.93 -6.26
N PRO A 158 1.91 -8.17 -6.76
CA PRO A 158 1.12 -8.65 -7.88
C PRO A 158 -0.37 -8.53 -7.55
N VAL A 159 -1.18 -8.22 -8.56
CA VAL A 159 -2.62 -8.02 -8.36
C VAL A 159 -3.30 -9.38 -8.11
N ASP A 160 -4.16 -9.44 -7.10
CA ASP A 160 -5.14 -10.52 -6.94
C ASP A 160 -6.46 -10.12 -7.63
N HIS A 161 -6.57 -10.41 -8.93
CA HIS A 161 -7.73 -10.01 -9.74
C HIS A 161 -9.05 -10.62 -9.26
N ARG A 162 -9.00 -11.73 -8.51
CA ARG A 162 -10.18 -12.44 -8.01
C ARG A 162 -10.89 -11.68 -6.89
N ARG A 163 -10.18 -10.82 -6.16
CA ARG A 163 -10.77 -9.98 -5.10
C ARG A 163 -11.35 -8.67 -5.62
N ARG A 164 -11.03 -8.28 -6.86
CA ARG A 164 -11.51 -7.02 -7.45
C ARG A 164 -12.86 -7.11 -8.15
N SER A 165 -13.44 -8.30 -8.29
CA SER A 165 -14.71 -8.47 -9.00
C SER A 165 -15.95 -7.92 -8.26
N ASP A 166 -15.86 -7.50 -7.00
CA ASP A 166 -17.03 -7.07 -6.19
C ASP A 166 -17.01 -5.60 -5.69
N GLY A 167 -16.03 -4.77 -6.05
CA GLY A 167 -15.89 -3.41 -5.50
C GLY A 167 -15.72 -2.31 -6.55
N SER A 168 -16.45 -1.20 -6.40
CA SER A 168 -16.12 0.07 -7.09
C SER A 168 -14.65 0.42 -6.84
N GLY A 169 -13.91 0.91 -7.85
CA GLY A 169 -12.46 1.21 -7.82
C GLY A 169 -11.95 2.22 -6.77
N LYS A 170 -12.73 2.48 -5.72
CA LYS A 170 -12.31 3.16 -4.51
C LYS A 170 -11.45 2.21 -3.68
N PRO A 171 -10.30 2.66 -3.18
CA PRO A 171 -9.63 1.93 -2.13
C PRO A 171 -10.56 1.88 -0.90
N GLN A 172 -10.73 0.72 -0.27
CA GLN A 172 -11.81 0.52 0.72
C GLN A 172 -11.53 1.22 2.06
N SER A 173 -10.28 1.55 2.39
CA SER A 173 -9.87 2.13 3.66
C SER A 173 -10.17 3.63 3.84
N PHE A 174 -11.06 4.20 3.03
CA PHE A 174 -11.30 5.65 2.94
C PHE A 174 -12.63 6.05 3.58
N ARG A 175 -12.60 6.93 4.60
CA ARG A 175 -13.80 7.33 5.34
C ARG A 175 -14.60 8.51 4.77
N ALA A 176 -14.11 9.25 3.76
CA ALA A 176 -14.69 10.57 3.47
C ALA A 176 -16.17 10.51 3.03
N SER A 177 -17.06 10.79 3.98
CA SER A 177 -18.52 10.85 3.87
C SER A 177 -18.94 11.87 2.81
N PRO A 178 -19.95 11.57 1.98
CA PRO A 178 -20.44 12.52 0.99
C PRO A 178 -21.32 13.56 1.70
N GLU A 179 -20.79 14.76 1.94
CA GLU A 179 -21.67 15.92 2.03
C GLU A 179 -22.32 16.13 0.65
N LYS A 180 -23.60 15.75 0.56
CA LYS A 180 -24.47 15.99 -0.59
C LYS A 180 -24.66 17.49 -0.79
N ASN A 181 -23.75 18.13 -1.52
CA ASN A 181 -24.07 19.40 -2.17
C ASN A 181 -24.55 19.09 -3.60
N ARG A 182 -25.87 18.88 -3.69
CA ARG A 182 -26.61 18.96 -4.95
C ARG A 182 -26.73 20.43 -5.31
N GLU A 183 -25.88 20.93 -6.19
CA GLU A 183 -26.12 22.24 -6.80
C GLU A 183 -25.47 22.35 -8.19
N GLY A 184 -26.31 22.61 -9.20
CA GLY A 184 -25.92 23.37 -10.38
C GLY A 184 -25.46 22.60 -11.62
N LEU A 185 -26.37 21.89 -12.29
CA LEU A 185 -26.29 21.66 -13.73
C LEU A 185 -26.47 23.01 -14.44
N HIS A 186 -25.40 23.62 -14.95
CA HIS A 186 -25.50 24.56 -16.08
C HIS A 186 -24.24 24.57 -16.95
N GLU A 187 -24.49 24.25 -18.23
CA GLU A 187 -23.73 24.38 -19.48
C GLU A 187 -22.32 25.02 -19.48
N ARG A 188 -21.39 24.38 -20.21
CA ARG A 188 -20.69 25.07 -21.32
C ARG A 188 -20.09 24.14 -22.37
N ARG A 189 -20.39 24.45 -23.63
CA ARG A 189 -19.93 23.81 -24.87
C ARG A 189 -18.41 23.87 -25.08
N CYS A 190 -17.91 22.74 -25.59
CA CYS A 190 -16.82 22.52 -26.55
C CYS A 190 -15.41 23.06 -26.25
N ASP A 191 -14.48 22.13 -25.98
CA ASP A 191 -13.06 22.32 -26.29
C ASP A 191 -12.47 20.96 -26.72
N ARG A 192 -12.21 20.80 -28.02
CA ARG A 192 -11.73 19.55 -28.64
C ARG A 192 -10.30 19.20 -28.18
N SER A 193 -9.59 20.16 -27.57
CA SER A 193 -8.29 19.99 -26.91
C SER A 193 -8.41 19.46 -25.48
N LYS A 194 -9.46 19.85 -24.75
CA LYS A 194 -9.78 19.28 -23.44
C LYS A 194 -10.10 17.81 -23.54
N THR A 195 -10.83 17.39 -24.58
CA THR A 195 -11.15 15.97 -24.77
C THR A 195 -9.93 15.05 -24.92
N THR A 196 -8.82 15.49 -25.51
CA THR A 196 -7.61 14.66 -25.64
C THR A 196 -6.80 14.59 -24.35
N VAL A 197 -6.68 15.70 -23.62
CA VAL A 197 -5.99 15.74 -22.32
C VAL A 197 -6.82 15.01 -21.26
N ASP A 198 -8.14 15.20 -21.27
CA ASP A 198 -9.07 14.51 -20.39
C ASP A 198 -9.12 13.01 -20.69
N LEU A 199 -9.08 12.60 -21.97
CA LEU A 199 -8.99 11.18 -22.36
C LEU A 199 -7.64 10.56 -21.99
N ALA A 200 -6.52 11.28 -22.18
CA ALA A 200 -5.20 10.81 -21.78
C ALA A 200 -5.08 10.68 -20.26
N ASN A 201 -5.57 11.68 -19.51
CA ASN A 201 -5.68 11.62 -18.05
C ASN A 201 -6.60 10.48 -17.62
N HIS A 202 -7.71 10.25 -18.34
CA HIS A 202 -8.63 9.14 -18.07
C HIS A 202 -7.96 7.78 -18.26
N LEU A 203 -7.26 7.56 -19.38
CA LEU A 203 -6.55 6.30 -19.65
C LEU A 203 -5.42 6.05 -18.65
N GLN A 204 -4.68 7.10 -18.27
CA GLN A 204 -3.69 7.02 -17.19
C GLN A 204 -4.34 6.65 -15.87
N ASN A 205 -5.48 7.27 -15.54
CA ASN A 205 -6.18 7.03 -14.28
C ASN A 205 -6.72 5.60 -14.16
N VAL A 206 -7.25 5.03 -15.25
CA VAL A 206 -7.70 3.62 -15.29
C VAL A 206 -6.54 2.64 -15.04
N SER A 207 -5.30 3.07 -15.30
CA SER A 207 -4.10 2.25 -15.09
C SER A 207 -3.56 2.33 -13.65
N ILE A 208 -4.01 3.30 -12.83
CA ILE A 208 -3.55 3.46 -11.45
C ILE A 208 -4.18 2.38 -10.58
N MET A 209 -3.34 1.58 -9.94
CA MET A 209 -3.75 0.48 -9.08
C MET A 209 -3.39 0.72 -7.61
N VAL A 210 -2.37 1.54 -7.34
CA VAL A 210 -1.82 1.75 -6.00
C VAL A 210 -1.57 3.24 -5.77
N TYR A 211 -1.88 3.71 -4.56
CA TYR A 211 -1.57 5.06 -4.11
C TYR A 211 -0.65 5.00 -2.90
N ILE A 212 0.46 5.75 -2.93
CA ILE A 212 1.39 5.88 -1.79
C ILE A 212 1.55 7.37 -1.47
N VAL A 213 1.31 7.74 -0.23
CA VAL A 213 1.59 9.07 0.32
C VAL A 213 2.89 8.99 1.10
N ILE A 214 3.87 9.79 0.71
CA ILE A 214 5.19 9.81 1.33
C ILE A 214 5.38 11.10 2.13
N ALA A 215 5.70 10.95 3.41
CA ALA A 215 6.22 11.99 4.29
C ALA A 215 7.76 11.93 4.29
N ASP A 216 8.35 12.62 3.32
CA ASP A 216 9.80 12.79 3.19
C ASP A 216 10.26 14.12 3.82
N GLN A 217 11.56 14.40 3.75
CA GLN A 217 12.14 15.62 4.33
C GLN A 217 11.48 16.90 3.77
N GLU A 218 11.19 16.95 2.47
CA GLU A 218 10.54 18.11 1.85
C GLU A 218 9.11 18.29 2.36
N ALA A 219 8.39 17.20 2.62
CA ALA A 219 7.04 17.27 3.19
C ALA A 219 7.03 17.96 4.56
N PHE A 220 7.99 17.66 5.43
CA PHE A 220 8.10 18.30 6.75
C PHE A 220 8.51 19.78 6.68
N GLN A 221 9.27 20.16 5.64
CA GLN A 221 9.68 21.54 5.39
C GLN A 221 8.57 22.40 4.77
N THR A 222 7.76 21.80 3.88
CA THR A 222 6.78 22.54 3.05
C THR A 222 5.33 22.33 3.49
N GLY A 223 5.06 21.32 4.33
CA GLY A 223 3.72 20.86 4.65
C GLY A 223 3.03 20.11 3.52
N ARG A 224 3.76 19.71 2.47
CA ARG A 224 3.20 19.03 1.29
C ARG A 224 3.71 17.61 1.12
N LEU A 225 2.81 16.66 1.31
CA LEU A 225 3.07 15.24 1.14
C LEU A 225 3.31 14.91 -0.34
N ARG A 226 4.11 13.88 -0.61
CA ARG A 226 4.34 13.37 -1.97
C ARG A 226 3.36 12.23 -2.24
N LEU A 227 2.40 12.45 -3.13
CA LEU A 227 1.48 11.42 -3.60
C LEU A 227 2.03 10.76 -4.86
N LEU A 228 2.20 9.45 -4.80
CA LEU A 228 2.55 8.59 -5.92
C LEU A 228 1.34 7.76 -6.33
N CYS A 229 1.05 7.76 -7.63
CA CYS A 229 0.08 6.88 -8.25
C CYS A 229 0.83 5.89 -9.14
N LEU A 230 0.70 4.60 -8.84
CA LEU A 230 1.44 3.54 -9.50
C LEU A 230 0.51 2.65 -10.33
N ASP A 231 1.01 2.13 -11.44
CA ASP A 231 0.35 1.06 -12.19
C ASP A 231 0.56 -0.33 -11.53
N ALA A 232 -0.05 -1.37 -12.10
CA ALA A 232 0.12 -2.76 -11.65
C ALA A 232 1.58 -3.25 -11.65
N LYS A 233 2.47 -2.58 -12.39
CA LYS A 233 3.90 -2.93 -12.54
C LYS A 233 4.80 -2.00 -11.72
N ARG A 234 4.23 -1.23 -10.79
CA ARG A 234 4.94 -0.27 -9.92
C ARG A 234 5.56 0.92 -10.67
N ASN A 235 5.21 1.14 -11.93
CA ASN A 235 5.66 2.34 -12.63
C ASN A 235 4.90 3.54 -12.11
N ILE A 236 5.61 4.66 -11.92
CA ILE A 236 5.00 5.91 -11.52
C ILE A 236 4.22 6.47 -12.70
N VAL A 237 2.88 6.40 -12.62
CA VAL A 237 1.97 7.01 -13.59
C VAL A 237 1.82 8.50 -13.31
N ARG A 238 1.78 8.86 -12.03
CA ARG A 238 1.67 10.25 -11.58
C ARG A 238 2.38 10.46 -10.26
N GLU A 239 3.01 11.61 -10.13
CA GLU A 239 3.65 12.09 -8.91
C GLU A 239 3.26 13.55 -8.69
N VAL A 240 2.73 13.86 -7.50
CA VAL A 240 2.28 15.23 -7.16
C VAL A 240 2.60 15.55 -5.70
N ARG A 241 2.99 16.80 -5.43
CA ARG A 241 3.05 17.35 -4.08
C ARG A 241 1.68 17.91 -3.70
N VAL A 242 1.09 17.36 -2.66
CA VAL A 242 -0.29 17.65 -2.24
C VAL A 242 -0.28 18.20 -0.83
N ASP A 243 -1.13 19.18 -0.56
CA ASP A 243 -1.35 19.62 0.81
C ASP A 243 -1.88 18.43 1.62
N TRP A 244 -1.48 18.35 2.89
CA TRP A 244 -1.82 17.25 3.80
C TRP A 244 -3.33 17.09 4.06
N LYS A 245 -4.15 18.06 3.62
CA LYS A 245 -5.60 18.05 3.79
C LYS A 245 -6.23 16.92 2.96
N PRO A 246 -7.13 16.12 3.56
CA PRO A 246 -7.78 14.99 2.90
C PRO A 246 -8.52 15.38 1.61
N ALA A 247 -9.16 16.55 1.57
CA ALA A 247 -9.89 17.00 0.38
C ALA A 247 -9.01 17.11 -0.87
N GLY A 248 -7.74 17.53 -0.73
CA GLY A 248 -6.81 17.67 -1.85
C GLY A 248 -6.34 16.31 -2.37
N ILE A 249 -5.98 15.41 -1.46
CA ILE A 249 -5.62 14.02 -1.79
C ILE A 249 -6.81 13.29 -2.43
N MET A 250 -8.01 13.46 -1.85
CA MET A 250 -9.25 12.83 -2.33
C MET A 250 -9.70 13.35 -3.68
N GLN A 251 -9.53 14.64 -4.01
CA GLN A 251 -9.85 15.14 -5.34
C GLN A 251 -8.99 14.45 -6.40
N LEU A 252 -7.69 14.29 -6.15
CA LEU A 252 -6.78 13.63 -7.09
C LEU A 252 -7.08 12.14 -7.25
N ILE A 253 -7.51 11.47 -6.18
CA ILE A 253 -7.95 10.07 -6.24
C ILE A 253 -9.31 9.96 -6.94
N ARG A 254 -10.30 10.82 -6.64
CA ARG A 254 -11.66 10.77 -7.22
C ARG A 254 -11.73 11.17 -8.69
N HIS A 255 -10.88 12.07 -9.16
CA HIS A 255 -10.76 12.35 -10.60
C HIS A 255 -10.22 11.13 -11.38
N SER A 256 -9.83 10.06 -10.68
CA SER A 256 -9.35 8.81 -11.24
C SER A 256 -10.40 7.69 -11.27
N ASP A 257 -11.57 7.87 -10.67
CA ASP A 257 -12.66 6.88 -10.68
C ASP A 257 -13.54 6.98 -11.95
N PRO A 258 -13.94 5.84 -12.56
CA PRO A 258 -14.88 5.84 -13.66
C PRO A 258 -16.28 6.17 -13.13
N ILE A 259 -16.80 7.36 -13.45
CA ILE A 259 -18.24 7.62 -13.36
C ILE A 259 -18.92 6.84 -14.49
N PHE A 260 -19.25 5.58 -14.21
CA PHE A 260 -20.28 4.87 -14.96
C PHE A 260 -21.27 4.26 -13.99
N ARG A 261 -22.44 4.90 -13.86
CA ARG A 261 -23.71 4.17 -13.85
C ARG A 261 -24.74 4.98 -14.68
N PRO A 262 -25.58 4.29 -15.47
CA PRO A 262 -26.52 4.87 -16.43
C PRO A 262 -27.58 5.77 -15.81
#